data_AF-A0A4R9WJ10-F1
#
_entry.id   AF-A0A4R9WJ10-F1
#
_cell.length_a   1.000
_cell.length_b   1.000
_cell.length_c   1.000
_cell.angle_alpha   90.00
_cell.angle_beta   90.00
_cell.angle_gamma   90.00
#
_symmetry.space_group_name_H-M   'P 1'
#
loop_
_entity.id
_entity.type
_entity.pdbx_description
1 polymer ?
#
loop_
_entity_poly.entity_id
_entity_poly.type
_entity_poly.pdbx_seq_one_letter_code
_entity_poly.pdbx_strand_id
1 'polypeptide(L)'
;AAIMGPNGSGKSTLSYILAGREDYEVTEGDILYNGQSILEMDPAERATSGIFLAFQYPMEIPGVATMEFLKVAMNEQRKARGEEPLKIPEFL
;
A
#
# COMPACT_ATOMS: atom_id res chain seq x y z
N ALA A 1 -10.17 -13.60 -0.74
CA ALA A 1 -9.72 -14.97 -0.43
C ALA A 1 -9.09 -14.98 0.96
N ALA A 2 -8.99 -16.14 1.61
CA ALA A 2 -8.26 -16.30 2.86
C ALA A 2 -6.98 -17.11 2.61
N ILE A 3 -5.85 -16.67 3.20
CA ILE A 3 -4.58 -17.39 3.16
C ILE A 3 -4.21 -17.72 4.60
N MET A 4 -4.07 -19.02 4.90
CA MET A 4 -3.89 -19.54 6.26
C MET A 4 -2.71 -20.51 6.31
N GLY A 5 -2.12 -20.71 7.50
CA GLY A 5 -0.95 -21.57 7.69
C GLY A 5 -0.17 -21.23 8.95
N PRO A 6 0.73 -22.10 9.41
CA PRO A 6 1.49 -21.91 10.65
C PRO A 6 2.45 -20.71 10.59
N ASN A 7 2.91 -20.20 11.73
CA ASN A 7 3.91 -19.13 11.75
C ASN A 7 5.19 -19.57 11.02
N GLY A 8 5.82 -18.65 10.29
CA GLY A 8 6.97 -18.96 9.44
C GLY A 8 6.62 -19.51 8.04
N SER A 9 5.36 -19.83 7.75
CA SER A 9 4.94 -20.37 6.43
C SER A 9 4.91 -19.34 5.27
N GLY A 10 5.49 -18.14 5.45
CA GLY A 10 5.56 -17.11 4.40
C GLY A 10 4.31 -16.24 4.20
N LYS A 11 3.25 -16.36 5.02
CA LYS A 11 2.03 -15.53 4.87
C LYS A 11 2.31 -14.03 4.91
N SER A 12 3.04 -13.59 5.93
CA SER A 12 3.42 -12.17 6.07
C SER A 12 4.42 -11.76 4.99
N THR A 13 5.34 -12.65 4.63
CA THR A 13 6.26 -12.46 3.49
C THR A 13 5.50 -12.18 2.21
N LEU A 14 4.45 -12.95 1.90
CA LEU A 14 3.60 -12.71 0.73
C LEU A 14 2.94 -11.33 0.78
N SER A 15 2.35 -10.94 1.92
CA SER A 15 1.75 -9.62 2.07
C SER A 15 2.76 -8.48 1.88
N TYR A 16 4.00 -8.64 2.38
CA TYR A 16 5.05 -7.64 2.24
C TYR A 16 5.59 -7.54 0.81
N ILE A 17 5.76 -8.68 0.13
CA ILE A 17 6.15 -8.71 -1.28
C ILE A 17 5.10 -8.04 -2.15
N LEU A 18 3.80 -8.30 -1.92
CA LEU A 18 2.71 -7.63 -2.64
C LEU A 18 2.73 -6.11 -2.42
N ALA A 19 3.04 -5.65 -1.21
CA ALA A 19 3.15 -4.24 -0.87
C ALA A 19 4.43 -3.55 -1.37
N GLY A 20 5.39 -4.30 -1.93
CA GLY A 20 6.64 -3.76 -2.48
C GLY A 20 7.70 -3.44 -1.43
N ARG A 21 7.71 -4.16 -0.30
CA ARG A 21 8.73 -3.93 0.74
C ARG A 21 10.13 -4.33 0.25
N GLU A 22 11.06 -3.36 0.26
CA GLU A 22 12.42 -3.48 -0.28
C GLU A 22 13.28 -4.56 0.38
N ASP A 23 12.97 -4.97 1.62
CA ASP A 23 13.69 -6.03 2.35
C ASP A 23 13.53 -7.44 1.72
N TYR A 24 12.75 -7.58 0.64
CA TYR A 24 12.45 -8.85 0.01
C TYR A 24 12.81 -8.84 -1.49
N GLU A 25 13.48 -9.89 -1.92
CA GLU A 25 13.81 -10.13 -3.33
C GLU A 25 12.89 -11.24 -3.89
N VAL A 26 12.26 -10.97 -5.03
CA VAL A 26 11.52 -11.98 -5.79
C VAL A 26 12.50 -12.67 -6.72
N THR A 27 12.89 -13.90 -6.41
CA THR A 27 13.90 -14.64 -7.17
C THR A 27 13.36 -15.18 -8.49
N GLU A 28 12.08 -15.57 -8.53
CA GLU A 28 11.41 -16.15 -9.70
C GLU A 28 9.91 -15.83 -9.68
N GLY A 29 9.28 -15.89 -10.85
CA GLY A 29 7.84 -15.68 -11.02
C GLY A 29 7.46 -14.22 -11.27
N ASP A 30 6.16 -13.96 -11.32
CA ASP A 30 5.60 -12.62 -11.55
C ASP A 30 4.33 -12.42 -10.72
N ILE A 31 4.00 -11.16 -10.45
CA ILE A 31 2.80 -10.76 -9.71
C ILE A 31 1.99 -9.83 -10.61
N LEU A 32 0.86 -10.36 -11.10
CA LEU A 32 -0.04 -9.60 -11.96
C LEU A 32 -1.18 -9.00 -11.15
N TYR A 33 -1.35 -7.69 -11.26
CA TYR A 33 -2.52 -6.97 -10.78
C TYR A 33 -3.22 -6.32 -11.98
N ASN A 34 -4.50 -6.64 -12.18
CA ASN A 34 -5.26 -6.21 -13.37
C ASN A 34 -4.55 -6.50 -14.71
N GLY A 35 -3.79 -7.60 -14.79
CA GLY A 35 -3.07 -8.02 -15.99
C GLY A 35 -1.71 -7.34 -16.21
N GLN A 36 -1.29 -6.45 -15.30
CA GLN A 36 0.02 -5.79 -15.36
C GLN A 36 0.93 -6.31 -14.25
N SER A 37 2.20 -6.56 -14.57
CA SER A 37 3.22 -6.88 -13.57
C SER A 37 3.43 -5.69 -12.63
N ILE A 38 3.51 -5.97 -11.33
CA ILE A 38 3.79 -4.97 -10.30
C ILE A 38 5.20 -5.07 -9.72
N LEU A 39 6.05 -5.99 -10.21
CA LEU A 39 7.36 -6.24 -9.59
C LEU A 39 8.27 -5.01 -9.63
N GLU A 40 8.28 -4.31 -10.76
CA GLU A 40 9.07 -3.09 -10.98
C GLU A 40 8.39 -1.82 -10.44
N MET A 41 7.19 -1.93 -9.85
CA MET A 41 6.49 -0.78 -9.28
C MET A 41 6.97 -0.51 -7.86
N ASP A 42 7.25 0.76 -7.58
CA ASP A 42 7.50 1.21 -6.21
C ASP A 42 6.22 1.11 -5.35
N PRO A 43 6.32 1.03 -4.01
CA PRO A 43 5.17 0.92 -3.12
C PRO A 43 4.09 1.99 -3.35
N ALA A 44 4.49 3.22 -3.67
CA ALA A 44 3.57 4.32 -3.97
C ALA A 44 2.76 4.07 -5.25
N GLU A 45 3.41 3.57 -6.30
CA GLU A 45 2.77 3.23 -7.57
C GLU A 45 1.77 2.08 -7.38
N ARG A 46 2.16 1.04 -6.62
CA ARG A 46 1.27 -0.05 -6.22
C ARG A 46 0.07 0.46 -5.43
N ALA A 47 0.26 1.42 -4.52
CA ALA A 47 -0.83 2.03 -3.79
C ALA A 47 -1.79 2.77 -4.72
N THR A 48 -1.27 3.57 -5.66
CA THR A 48 -2.10 4.29 -6.64
C THR A 48 -2.81 3.38 -7.64
N SER A 49 -2.26 2.19 -7.92
CA SER A 49 -2.95 1.20 -8.75
C SER A 49 -4.10 0.49 -8.02
N GLY A 50 -4.14 0.54 -6.69
CA GLY A 50 -5.23 0.03 -5.86
C GLY A 50 -4.82 -1.04 -4.83
N ILE A 51 -3.52 -1.28 -4.64
CA ILE A 51 -3.01 -2.24 -3.66
C ILE A 51 -2.88 -1.57 -2.29
N PHE A 52 -3.43 -2.19 -1.25
CA PHE A 52 -3.35 -1.67 0.11
C PHE A 52 -2.93 -2.76 1.10
N LEU A 53 -2.05 -2.42 2.03
CA LEU A 53 -1.65 -3.27 3.14
C LEU A 53 -2.08 -2.62 4.46
N ALA A 54 -2.97 -3.30 5.19
CA ALA A 54 -3.25 -2.96 6.58
C ALA A 54 -2.14 -3.51 7.49
N PHE A 55 -1.46 -2.63 8.22
CA PHE A 55 -0.46 -3.05 9.20
C PHE A 55 -1.13 -3.61 10.45
N GLN A 56 -0.58 -4.72 10.97
CA GLN A 56 -1.04 -5.30 12.23
C GLN A 56 -0.77 -4.39 13.43
N TYR A 57 0.36 -3.66 13.40
CA TYR A 57 0.75 -2.67 14.40
C TYR A 57 1.11 -1.37 13.66
N PRO A 58 0.16 -0.45 13.48
CA PRO A 58 0.46 0.83 12.86
C PRO A 58 1.45 1.62 13.73
N MET A 59 2.49 2.17 13.12
CA MET A 59 3.42 3.03 13.83
C MET A 59 2.83 4.44 13.96
N GLU A 60 2.97 5.02 15.14
CA GLU A 60 2.65 6.43 15.35
C GLU A 60 3.78 7.30 14.79
N ILE A 61 3.40 8.43 14.16
CA ILE A 61 4.35 9.43 13.67
C ILE A 61 4.22 10.67 14.57
N PRO A 62 5.15 10.90 15.52
CA PRO A 62 5.07 12.04 16.43
C PRO A 62 4.97 13.37 15.67
N GLY A 63 4.02 14.21 16.08
CA GLY A 63 3.81 15.52 15.47
C GLY A 63 2.99 15.51 14.17
N VAL A 64 2.56 14.34 13.68
CA VAL A 64 1.67 14.23 12.52
C VAL A 64 0.28 13.83 12.99
N ALA A 65 -0.69 14.73 12.80
CA ALA A 65 -2.09 14.43 13.10
C ALA A 65 -2.62 13.38 12.11
N THR A 66 -3.35 12.38 12.62
CA THR A 66 -3.93 11.30 11.80
C THR A 66 -4.78 11.84 10.64
N MET A 67 -5.58 12.88 10.89
CA MET A 67 -6.41 13.50 9.85
C MET A 67 -5.58 14.15 8.74
N GLU A 68 -4.45 14.76 9.10
CA GLU A 68 -3.54 15.34 8.11
C GLU A 68 -2.88 14.25 7.26
N PHE A 69 -2.42 13.17 7.91
CA PHE A 69 -1.86 12.01 7.23
C PHE A 69 -2.85 11.38 6.24
N LEU A 70 -4.09 11.14 6.67
CA LEU A 70 -5.12 10.56 5.81
C LEU A 70 -5.51 11.49 4.67
N LYS A 71 -5.61 12.81 4.91
CA LYS A 71 -5.88 13.80 3.86
C LYS A 71 -4.76 13.79 2.81
N VAL A 72 -3.50 13.78 3.22
CA VAL A 72 -2.35 13.71 2.30
C VAL A 72 -2.38 12.41 1.50
N ALA A 73 -2.56 11.27 2.16
CA ALA A 73 -2.66 9.97 1.50
C ALA A 73 -3.80 9.94 0.47
N MET A 74 -4.97 10.47 0.82
CA MET A 74 -6.11 10.52 -0.09
C MET A 74 -5.87 11.49 -1.26
N ASN A 75 -5.25 12.64 -1.02
CA ASN A 75 -4.93 13.60 -2.08
C ASN A 75 -3.90 13.06 -3.08
N GLU A 76 -2.90 12.29 -2.66
CA GLU A 76 -1.99 11.62 -3.61
C GLU A 76 -2.73 10.60 -4.49
N GLN A 77 -3.72 9.89 -3.93
CA GLN A 77 -4.60 9.01 -4.71
C GLN A 77 -5.48 9.79 -5.70
N ARG A 78 -6.02 10.94 -5.29
CA ARG A 78 -6.82 11.83 -6.17
C ARG A 78 -5.97 12.37 -7.31
N LYS A 79 -4.76 12.84 -7.01
CA LYS A 79 -3.80 13.33 -7.99
C LYS A 79 -3.47 12.27 -9.04
N ALA A 80 -3.25 11.02 -8.64
CA ALA A 80 -3.03 9.92 -9.58
C ALA A 80 -4.23 9.67 -10.53
N ARG A 81 -5.45 9.99 -10.08
CA ARG A 81 -6.68 9.91 -10.88
C ARG A 81 -7.04 11.21 -11.63
N GLY A 82 -6.24 12.27 -11.51
CA GLY A 82 -6.53 13.59 -12.09
C GLY A 82 -7.69 14.33 -11.43
N GLU A 83 -7.98 14.02 -10.17
CA GLU A 83 -9.02 14.67 -9.37
C GLU A 83 -8.46 15.84 -8.56
N GLU A 84 -9.31 16.83 -8.27
CA GLU A 84 -8.95 17.97 -7.41
C GLU A 84 -8.65 17.54 -5.97
N PRO A 85 -7.67 18.16 -5.29
CA PRO A 85 -7.35 17.86 -3.91
C PRO A 85 -8.47 18.28 -2.96
N LEU A 86 -8.66 17.53 -1.88
CA LEU A 86 -9.59 17.86 -0.80
C LEU A 86 -8.97 18.85 0.17
N LYS A 87 -9.80 19.78 0.62
CA LYS A 87 -9.55 20.62 1.80
C LYS A 87 -10.02 19.88 3.05
N ILE A 88 -9.47 20.23 4.22
CA ILE A 88 -9.85 19.61 5.51
C ILE A 88 -11.37 19.63 5.77
N PRO A 89 -12.11 20.73 5.52
CA PRO A 89 -13.57 20.74 5.75
C PRO A 89 -14.35 19.82 4.81
N GLU A 90 -13.79 19.45 3.66
CA GLU A 90 -14.41 18.55 2.68
C GLU A 90 -14.06 17.08 2.96
N PHE A 91 -13.06 16.85 3.81
CA PHE A 91 -12.59 15.53 4.22
C PHE A 91 -13.31 15.02 5.49
N LEU A 92 -13.94 15.93 6.24
CA LEU A 92 -14.84 15.64 7.37
C LEU A 92 -16.28 15.49 6.89
#